data_AF-A0A0M4BKV2-F1
#
_entry.id   AF-A0A0M4BKV2-F1
#
_cell.length_a   1.000
_cell.length_b   1.000
_cell.length_c   1.000
_cell.angle_alpha   90.00
_cell.angle_beta   90.00
_cell.angle_gamma   90.00
#
_symmetry.space_group_name_H-M   'P 1'
#
loop_
_entity.id
_entity.type
_entity.pdbx_description
1 polymer ?
#
loop_
_entity_poly.entity_id
_entity_poly.type
_entity_poly.pdbx_seq_one_letter_code
_entity_poly.pdbx_strand_id
1 'polypeptide(L)'
;MEVYEVQLTEVVRQMHDSGILWNATELRRYISAEDFLTLPSVRVEGFPDIRMVSGSELIEVINDCYGQAGMDETIVVCRSNKRANIYNKGIRNTILFREDELNSGDLLMVAKNNYFWTEGCKEIDFIANGDIAVIRRVRRVREAYGFRFADVVLAFPDYDGMELEVKLLLDTLHTETPALPKELNDKLFYSVLEDYADITVKRERMKKMKADPHYNALQVKYAYAVTCHKAQGGQWKRVFLDQGYMTENMLTPDYFRWLYTAFTRATEILYLVNWPKEQTE
;
A
#
# COMPACT_ATOMS: atom_id res chain seq x y z
N MET A 1 -20.17 6.83 -33.24
CA MET A 1 -18.99 7.49 -32.65
C MET A 1 -17.83 6.56 -32.95
N GLU A 2 -16.91 6.95 -33.81
CA GLU A 2 -15.71 6.15 -34.11
C GLU A 2 -14.67 6.38 -33.00
N VAL A 3 -14.10 5.28 -32.50
CA VAL A 3 -13.04 5.31 -31.50
C VAL A 3 -11.74 4.92 -32.21
N TYR A 4 -10.72 5.77 -32.09
CA TYR A 4 -9.38 5.51 -32.63
C TYR A 4 -8.45 5.14 -31.47
N GLU A 5 -7.74 4.03 -31.60
CA GLU A 5 -6.75 3.55 -30.63
C GLU A 5 -5.34 3.63 -31.24
N VAL A 6 -4.38 4.09 -30.46
CA VAL A 6 -2.96 4.16 -30.84
C VAL A 6 -2.13 3.58 -29.71
N GLN A 7 -1.20 2.67 -30.02
CA GLN A 7 -0.33 2.03 -29.05
C GLN A 7 1.12 2.52 -29.20
N LEU A 8 1.70 2.99 -28.10
CA LEU A 8 3.14 3.25 -28.02
C LEU A 8 3.89 1.93 -27.79
N THR A 9 4.79 1.60 -28.72
CA THR A 9 5.53 0.33 -28.75
C THR A 9 6.99 0.46 -28.30
N GLU A 10 7.57 1.65 -28.38
CA GLU A 10 8.99 1.87 -28.11
C GLU A 10 9.21 2.54 -26.75
N VAL A 11 10.13 2.00 -25.94
CA VAL A 11 10.56 2.60 -24.68
C VAL A 11 11.92 3.28 -24.89
N VAL A 12 11.95 4.61 -24.70
CA VAL A 12 13.13 5.46 -24.97
C VAL A 12 14.23 5.32 -23.89
N ARG A 13 13.95 4.61 -22.78
CA ARG A 13 14.95 4.30 -21.75
C ARG A 13 15.86 3.19 -22.28
N GLN A 14 17.17 3.28 -22.03
CA GLN A 14 18.19 2.37 -22.56
C GLN A 14 17.91 0.91 -22.15
N MET A 15 17.18 0.15 -22.99
CA MET A 15 16.79 -1.24 -22.72
C MET A 15 17.98 -2.18 -22.51
N HIS A 16 19.17 -1.85 -23.02
CA HIS A 16 20.32 -2.73 -22.93
C HIS A 16 20.86 -2.89 -21.50
N ASP A 17 20.67 -1.88 -20.64
CA ASP A 17 21.30 -1.87 -19.31
C ASP A 17 20.30 -2.04 -18.16
N SER A 18 19.01 -2.26 -18.45
CA SER A 18 17.94 -2.37 -17.44
C SER A 18 17.23 -3.72 -17.49
N GLY A 19 17.46 -4.54 -16.48
CA GLY A 19 16.78 -5.80 -16.25
C GLY A 19 15.32 -5.60 -15.88
N ILE A 20 14.97 -4.53 -15.16
CA ILE A 20 13.55 -4.20 -14.88
C ILE A 20 12.80 -4.02 -16.21
N LEU A 21 13.33 -3.19 -17.11
CA LEU A 21 12.69 -2.88 -18.39
C LEU A 21 12.70 -4.08 -19.35
N TRP A 22 13.80 -4.83 -19.39
CA TRP A 22 13.90 -6.05 -20.20
C TRP A 22 12.81 -7.05 -19.81
N ASN A 23 12.70 -7.38 -18.51
CA ASN A 23 11.71 -8.33 -18.01
C ASN A 23 10.28 -7.81 -18.17
N ALA A 24 10.04 -6.52 -17.94
CA ALA A 24 8.72 -5.92 -18.16
C ALA A 24 8.31 -5.98 -19.65
N THR A 25 9.26 -5.78 -20.57
CA THR A 25 9.03 -5.89 -22.01
C THR A 25 8.69 -7.32 -22.41
N GLU A 26 9.41 -8.31 -21.88
CA GLU A 26 9.09 -9.73 -22.13
C GLU A 26 7.72 -10.11 -21.56
N LEU A 27 7.39 -9.70 -20.33
CA LEU A 27 6.05 -9.91 -19.76
C LEU A 27 4.96 -9.28 -20.65
N ARG A 28 5.21 -8.09 -21.20
CA ARG A 28 4.29 -7.45 -22.15
C ARG A 28 4.13 -8.26 -23.42
N ARG A 29 5.22 -8.88 -23.94
CA ARG A 29 5.18 -9.77 -25.11
C ARG A 29 4.32 -11.00 -24.84
N TYR A 30 4.48 -11.66 -23.69
CA TYR A 30 3.60 -12.77 -23.28
C TYR A 30 2.13 -12.35 -23.21
N ILE A 31 1.85 -11.20 -22.58
CA ILE A 31 0.49 -10.67 -22.46
C ILE A 31 -0.12 -10.38 -23.84
N SER A 32 0.63 -9.75 -24.74
CA SER A 32 0.14 -9.40 -26.09
C SER A 32 -0.02 -10.61 -27.01
N ALA A 33 0.80 -11.64 -26.84
CA ALA A 33 0.68 -12.90 -27.59
C ALA A 33 -0.35 -13.87 -27.00
N GLU A 34 -0.95 -13.53 -25.85
CA GLU A 34 -1.78 -14.42 -25.04
C GLU A 34 -1.10 -15.77 -24.70
N ASP A 35 0.22 -15.75 -24.55
CA ASP A 35 1.00 -16.93 -24.17
C ASP A 35 1.15 -17.01 -22.65
N PHE A 36 0.38 -17.90 -22.04
CA PHE A 36 0.35 -18.14 -20.60
C PHE A 36 0.57 -19.62 -20.28
N LEU A 37 1.23 -20.37 -21.17
CA LEU A 37 1.43 -21.81 -21.00
C LEU A 37 2.64 -22.15 -20.12
N THR A 38 3.57 -21.22 -19.98
CA THR A 38 4.80 -21.39 -19.21
C THR A 38 4.99 -20.26 -18.22
N LEU A 39 5.66 -20.53 -17.10
CA LEU A 39 6.05 -19.48 -16.17
C LEU A 39 7.08 -18.57 -16.85
N PRO A 40 6.94 -17.23 -16.73
CA PRO A 40 7.93 -16.32 -17.29
C PRO A 40 9.24 -16.49 -16.51
N SER A 41 10.32 -16.78 -17.25
CA SER A 41 11.67 -16.77 -16.69
C SER A 41 12.11 -15.31 -16.49
N VAL A 42 12.55 -14.98 -15.28
CA VAL A 42 13.03 -13.64 -14.95
C VAL A 42 14.54 -13.61 -15.12
N ARG A 43 15.01 -12.80 -16.06
CA ARG A 43 16.43 -12.63 -16.30
C ARG A 43 17.05 -11.68 -15.29
N VAL A 44 17.95 -12.18 -14.47
CA VAL A 44 18.62 -11.39 -13.42
C VAL A 44 20.08 -11.12 -13.77
N GLU A 45 20.76 -12.12 -14.35
CA GLU A 45 22.18 -11.99 -14.66
C GLU A 45 22.45 -10.97 -15.77
N GLY A 46 23.50 -10.16 -15.57
CA GLY A 46 23.93 -9.13 -16.51
C GLY A 46 23.27 -7.76 -16.33
N PHE A 47 22.39 -7.60 -15.34
CA PHE A 47 21.70 -6.33 -15.07
C PHE A 47 22.03 -5.77 -13.67
N PRO A 48 22.23 -4.44 -13.53
CA PRO A 48 22.57 -3.82 -12.25
C PRO A 48 21.36 -3.53 -11.35
N ASP A 49 20.15 -3.48 -11.95
CA ASP A 49 18.90 -2.95 -11.39
C ASP A 49 17.87 -4.03 -11.01
N ILE A 50 18.21 -5.31 -11.12
CA ILE A 50 17.39 -6.42 -10.63
C ILE A 50 18.26 -7.40 -9.85
N ARG A 51 17.80 -7.82 -8.67
CA ARG A 51 18.59 -8.66 -7.76
C ARG A 51 17.73 -9.68 -7.05
N MET A 52 18.31 -10.84 -6.77
CA MET A 52 17.71 -11.86 -5.91
C MET A 52 18.02 -11.57 -4.45
N VAL A 53 17.05 -11.74 -3.56
CA VAL A 53 17.24 -11.62 -2.11
C VAL A 53 16.63 -12.82 -1.41
N SER A 54 17.43 -13.50 -0.59
CA SER A 54 16.97 -14.60 0.25
C SER A 54 16.26 -14.08 1.51
N GLY A 55 15.41 -14.92 2.12
CA GLY A 55 14.75 -14.60 3.37
C GLY A 55 15.72 -14.32 4.53
N SER A 56 16.92 -14.89 4.50
CA SER A 56 17.97 -14.63 5.50
C SER A 56 18.63 -13.27 5.37
N GLU A 57 18.74 -12.74 4.15
CA GLU A 57 19.38 -11.44 3.87
C GLU A 57 18.37 -10.30 3.85
N LEU A 58 17.08 -10.61 3.71
CA LEU A 58 16.01 -9.64 3.52
C LEU A 58 16.01 -8.49 4.52
N ILE A 59 16.21 -8.78 5.81
CA ILE A 59 16.21 -7.77 6.87
C ILE A 59 17.35 -6.76 6.67
N GLU A 60 18.56 -7.27 6.40
CA GLU A 60 19.76 -6.46 6.17
C GLU A 60 19.60 -5.60 4.92
N VAL A 61 19.16 -6.19 3.81
CA VAL A 61 19.01 -5.47 2.54
C VAL A 61 17.93 -4.38 2.62
N ILE A 62 16.81 -4.63 3.31
CA ILE A 62 15.79 -3.58 3.54
C ILE A 62 16.37 -2.45 4.39
N ASN A 63 17.09 -2.79 5.48
CA ASN A 63 17.70 -1.79 6.35
C ASN A 63 18.72 -0.91 5.59
N ASP A 64 19.55 -1.51 4.76
CA ASP A 64 20.49 -0.77 3.90
C ASP A 64 19.77 0.13 2.91
N CYS A 65 18.68 -0.36 2.29
CA CYS A 65 17.87 0.45 1.39
C CYS A 65 17.23 1.65 2.10
N TYR A 66 16.77 1.49 3.34
CA TYR A 66 16.27 2.61 4.14
C TYR A 66 17.36 3.67 4.40
N GLY A 67 18.61 3.25 4.66
CA GLY A 67 19.73 4.17 4.82
C GLY A 67 20.15 4.89 3.53
N GLN A 68 20.02 4.23 2.37
CA GLN A 68 20.48 4.76 1.07
C GLN A 68 19.42 5.56 0.32
N ALA A 69 18.19 5.08 0.29
CA ALA A 69 17.10 5.66 -0.50
C ALA A 69 16.05 6.37 0.36
N GLY A 70 15.91 6.00 1.63
CA GLY A 70 14.82 6.44 2.50
C GLY A 70 13.70 5.40 2.59
N MET A 71 12.90 5.49 3.67
CA MET A 71 11.76 4.60 3.89
C MET A 71 10.58 4.89 2.95
N ASP A 72 10.42 6.16 2.57
CA ASP A 72 9.43 6.66 1.61
C ASP A 72 9.70 6.19 0.17
N GLU A 73 10.95 5.89 -0.15
CA GLU A 73 11.41 5.41 -1.47
C GLU A 73 11.72 3.90 -1.50
N THR A 74 11.38 3.18 -0.42
CA THR A 74 11.63 1.74 -0.29
C THR A 74 10.37 1.01 0.15
N ILE A 75 9.86 0.11 -0.69
CA ILE A 75 8.60 -0.59 -0.42
C ILE A 75 8.69 -2.09 -0.67
N VAL A 76 7.90 -2.86 0.08
CA VAL A 76 7.61 -4.27 -0.23
C VAL A 76 6.27 -4.38 -0.95
N VAL A 77 6.27 -4.99 -2.13
CA VAL A 77 5.07 -5.31 -2.90
C VAL A 77 4.80 -6.81 -2.81
N CYS A 78 3.57 -7.17 -2.44
CA CYS A 78 3.18 -8.56 -2.30
C CYS A 78 1.79 -8.85 -2.91
N ARG A 79 1.40 -10.13 -2.93
CA ARG A 79 0.15 -10.57 -3.55
C ARG A 79 -1.11 -10.38 -2.69
N SER A 80 -0.99 -10.38 -1.36
CA SER A 80 -2.16 -10.41 -0.47
C SER A 80 -2.03 -9.51 0.76
N ASN A 81 -3.17 -9.04 1.29
CA ASN A 81 -3.20 -8.22 2.50
C ASN A 81 -2.58 -8.96 3.70
N LYS A 82 -2.81 -10.28 3.82
CA LYS A 82 -2.20 -11.09 4.87
C LYS A 82 -0.67 -11.04 4.82
N ARG A 83 -0.08 -11.14 3.62
CA ARG A 83 1.37 -11.00 3.42
C ARG A 83 1.84 -9.59 3.74
N ALA A 84 1.13 -8.56 3.27
CA ALA A 84 1.44 -7.17 3.59
C ALA A 84 1.47 -6.92 5.10
N ASN A 85 0.49 -7.44 5.85
CA ASN A 85 0.43 -7.31 7.31
C ASN A 85 1.63 -8.00 7.99
N ILE A 86 2.04 -9.18 7.52
CA ILE A 86 3.23 -9.89 8.04
C ILE A 86 4.50 -9.07 7.80
N TYR A 87 4.71 -8.56 6.58
CA TYR A 87 5.86 -7.70 6.28
C TYR A 87 5.85 -6.42 7.10
N ASN A 88 4.72 -5.71 7.14
CA ASN A 88 4.59 -4.48 7.92
C ASN A 88 4.93 -4.70 9.39
N LYS A 89 4.42 -5.77 10.01
CA LYS A 89 4.74 -6.11 11.40
C LYS A 89 6.22 -6.49 11.57
N GLY A 90 6.77 -7.29 10.65
CA GLY A 90 8.17 -7.70 10.69
C GLY A 90 9.13 -6.52 10.53
N ILE A 91 8.87 -5.62 9.60
CA ILE A 91 9.66 -4.41 9.37
C ILE A 91 9.61 -3.50 10.61
N ARG A 92 8.40 -3.22 11.14
CA ARG A 92 8.27 -2.37 12.34
C ARG A 92 9.02 -2.94 13.53
N ASN A 93 8.83 -4.23 13.82
CA ASN A 93 9.38 -4.84 15.03
C ASN A 93 10.89 -5.10 14.91
N THR A 94 11.35 -5.60 13.76
CA THR A 94 12.71 -6.13 13.62
C THR A 94 13.69 -5.13 13.03
N ILE A 95 13.24 -4.27 12.10
CA ILE A 95 14.11 -3.30 11.42
C ILE A 95 14.02 -1.95 12.13
N LEU A 96 12.81 -1.51 12.46
CA LEU A 96 12.58 -0.19 13.07
C LEU A 96 12.54 -0.22 14.60
N PHE A 97 12.58 -1.41 15.21
CA PHE A 97 12.52 -1.62 16.66
C PHE A 97 11.33 -0.92 17.35
N ARG A 98 10.16 -0.99 16.70
CA ARG A 98 8.90 -0.38 17.15
C ARG A 98 7.98 -1.45 17.74
N GLU A 99 7.84 -1.43 19.06
CA GLU A 99 6.97 -2.38 19.79
C GLU A 99 5.55 -1.84 20.00
N ASP A 100 5.40 -0.52 20.11
CA ASP A 100 4.09 0.09 20.30
C ASP A 100 3.22 -0.08 19.06
N GLU A 101 1.90 -0.08 19.29
CA GLU A 101 0.97 -0.15 18.18
C GLU A 101 1.16 1.01 17.21
N LEU A 102 1.44 2.23 17.68
CA LEU A 102 1.78 3.37 16.83
C LEU A 102 3.00 4.12 17.39
N ASN A 103 3.91 4.53 16.52
CA ASN A 103 5.08 5.32 16.85
C ASN A 103 5.21 6.53 15.90
N SER A 104 5.80 7.61 16.40
CA SER A 104 6.23 8.71 15.54
C SER A 104 7.21 8.18 14.48
N GLY A 105 7.02 8.64 13.24
CA GLY A 105 7.73 8.17 12.06
C GLY A 105 7.13 6.92 11.42
N ASP A 106 5.99 6.40 11.88
CA ASP A 106 5.29 5.33 11.15
C ASP A 106 4.74 5.82 9.81
N LEU A 107 4.91 5.00 8.77
CA LEU A 107 4.30 5.19 7.46
C LEU A 107 2.94 4.49 7.43
N LEU A 108 1.90 5.28 7.20
CA LEU A 108 0.52 4.82 7.08
C LEU A 108 -0.01 5.09 5.68
N MET A 109 -0.84 4.19 5.17
CA MET A 109 -1.61 4.34 3.95
C MET A 109 -3.08 4.47 4.31
N VAL A 110 -3.75 5.48 3.77
CA VAL A 110 -5.18 5.70 3.95
C VAL A 110 -5.97 4.67 3.15
N ALA A 111 -6.87 3.96 3.82
CA ALA A 111 -7.62 2.85 3.21
C ALA A 111 -8.95 3.28 2.55
N LYS A 112 -9.45 4.48 2.87
CA LYS A 112 -10.74 5.00 2.41
C LYS A 112 -10.72 6.54 2.35
N ASN A 113 -11.31 7.11 1.31
CA ASN A 113 -11.44 8.57 1.16
C ASN A 113 -12.11 9.19 2.39
N ASN A 114 -11.64 10.36 2.79
CA ASN A 114 -12.17 11.12 3.90
C ASN A 114 -12.20 12.61 3.60
N TYR A 115 -13.37 13.22 3.72
CA TYR A 115 -13.64 14.63 3.44
C TYR A 115 -13.76 15.47 4.72
N PHE A 116 -13.87 14.81 5.87
CA PHE A 116 -14.19 15.47 7.14
C PHE A 116 -12.97 16.21 7.71
N TRP A 117 -11.79 15.58 7.68
CA TRP A 117 -10.58 16.16 8.27
C TRP A 117 -9.96 17.29 7.44
N THR A 118 -10.45 17.50 6.22
CA THR A 118 -10.03 18.59 5.33
C THR A 118 -11.02 19.74 5.31
N GLU A 119 -12.13 19.68 6.08
CA GLU A 119 -13.08 20.78 6.14
C GLU A 119 -12.40 22.07 6.63
N GLY A 120 -12.37 23.09 5.76
CA GLY A 120 -11.74 24.38 6.04
C GLY A 120 -10.26 24.47 5.64
N CYS A 121 -9.66 23.40 5.12
CA CYS A 121 -8.38 23.45 4.42
C CYS A 121 -8.58 24.02 3.01
N LYS A 122 -7.66 24.86 2.53
CA LYS A 122 -7.73 25.43 1.17
C LYS A 122 -6.91 24.64 0.15
N GLU A 123 -5.94 23.90 0.66
CA GLU A 123 -4.90 23.22 -0.09
C GLU A 123 -5.36 21.86 -0.60
N ILE A 124 -6.22 21.18 0.15
CA ILE A 124 -6.71 19.83 -0.15
C ILE A 124 -8.23 19.72 0.07
N ASP A 125 -8.92 19.13 -0.90
CA ASP A 125 -10.37 18.92 -0.83
C ASP A 125 -10.73 17.71 0.06
N PHE A 126 -9.89 16.67 0.03
CA PHE A 126 -10.09 15.43 0.79
C PHE A 126 -8.79 14.62 0.88
N ILE A 127 -8.74 13.70 1.84
CA ILE A 127 -7.70 12.67 1.95
C ILE A 127 -8.13 11.46 1.14
N ALA A 128 -7.36 11.06 0.14
CA ALA A 128 -7.69 9.98 -0.78
C ALA A 128 -7.27 8.59 -0.29
N ASN A 129 -7.95 7.57 -0.79
CA ASN A 129 -7.55 6.19 -0.61
C ASN A 129 -6.24 5.92 -1.38
N GLY A 130 -5.21 5.50 -0.65
CA GLY A 130 -3.86 5.31 -1.18
C GLY A 130 -2.87 6.35 -0.70
N ASP A 131 -3.34 7.50 -0.18
CA ASP A 131 -2.44 8.54 0.35
C ASP A 131 -1.53 7.98 1.44
N ILE A 132 -0.25 8.32 1.34
CA ILE A 132 0.73 7.99 2.36
C ILE A 132 0.85 9.15 3.35
N ALA A 133 0.89 8.81 4.62
CA ALA A 133 1.04 9.75 5.72
C ALA A 133 2.10 9.26 6.71
N VAL A 134 2.86 10.19 7.26
CA VAL A 134 3.86 9.95 8.30
C VAL A 134 3.28 10.39 9.64
N ILE A 135 3.31 9.52 10.65
CA ILE A 135 2.93 9.93 12.01
C ILE A 135 3.96 10.91 12.56
N ARG A 136 3.56 12.14 12.85
CA ARG A 136 4.42 13.11 13.54
C ARG A 136 4.31 12.96 15.04
N ARG A 137 3.09 12.80 15.56
CA ARG A 137 2.83 12.67 16.99
C ARG A 137 1.65 11.77 17.26
N VAL A 138 1.81 10.83 18.18
CA VAL A 138 0.72 10.07 18.79
C VAL A 138 0.31 10.79 20.08
N ARG A 139 -0.98 11.10 20.26
CA ARG A 139 -1.48 11.75 21.48
C ARG A 139 -2.07 10.72 22.43
N ARG A 140 -3.35 10.38 22.26
CA ARG A 140 -4.08 9.51 23.19
C ARG A 140 -4.76 8.40 22.41
N VAL A 141 -4.61 7.18 22.92
CA VAL A 141 -5.36 6.00 22.48
C VAL A 141 -6.55 5.80 23.43
N ARG A 142 -7.74 5.54 22.89
CA ARG A 142 -8.97 5.31 23.67
C ARG A 142 -9.83 4.23 23.03
N GLU A 143 -10.58 3.53 23.86
CA GLU A 143 -11.66 2.65 23.43
C GLU A 143 -13.00 3.38 23.49
N ALA A 144 -13.80 3.25 22.43
CA ALA A 144 -15.16 3.78 22.34
C ALA A 144 -15.98 2.94 21.35
N TYR A 145 -17.27 2.75 21.58
CA TYR A 145 -18.18 2.00 20.69
C TYR A 145 -17.74 0.55 20.38
N GLY A 146 -16.85 0.00 21.21
CA GLY A 146 -16.20 -1.30 20.99
C GLY A 146 -15.14 -1.30 19.89
N PHE A 147 -14.49 -0.16 19.65
CA PHE A 147 -13.36 0.06 18.73
C PHE A 147 -12.25 0.85 19.44
N ARG A 148 -11.04 0.78 18.90
CA ARG A 148 -9.86 1.51 19.39
C ARG A 148 -9.53 2.67 18.46
N PHE A 149 -9.34 3.85 19.04
CA PHE A 149 -9.03 5.07 18.32
C PHE A 149 -7.75 5.70 18.83
N ALA A 150 -7.01 6.37 17.95
CA ALA A 150 -5.89 7.23 18.33
C ALA A 150 -6.06 8.64 17.76
N ASP A 151 -5.86 9.64 18.61
CA ASP A 151 -5.68 11.01 18.15
C ASP A 151 -4.21 11.21 17.76
N VAL A 152 -3.94 11.63 16.53
CA VAL A 152 -2.58 11.76 15.98
C VAL A 152 -2.42 13.05 15.18
N VAL A 153 -1.17 13.45 14.98
CA VAL A 153 -0.77 14.41 13.94
C VAL A 153 -0.13 13.61 12.80
N LEU A 154 -0.70 13.70 11.61
CA LEU A 154 -0.15 13.12 10.39
C LEU A 154 0.47 14.22 9.54
N ALA A 155 1.59 13.93 8.89
CA ALA A 155 2.14 14.72 7.79
C ALA A 155 1.95 13.98 6.47
N PHE A 156 1.48 14.65 5.43
CA PHE A 156 1.25 14.06 4.11
C PHE A 156 2.33 14.54 3.13
N PRO A 157 3.29 13.67 2.74
CA PRO A 157 4.38 14.06 1.84
C PRO A 157 3.90 14.56 0.48
N ASP A 158 2.84 13.94 -0.07
CA ASP A 158 2.26 14.29 -1.37
C ASP A 158 1.59 15.68 -1.39
N TYR A 159 1.37 16.27 -0.21
CA TYR A 159 0.78 17.59 -0.02
C TYR A 159 1.78 18.55 0.64
N ASP A 160 3.02 18.59 0.14
CA ASP A 160 4.11 19.43 0.64
C ASP A 160 4.37 19.31 2.16
N GLY A 161 4.13 18.11 2.71
CA GLY A 161 4.30 17.83 4.13
C GLY A 161 3.22 18.42 5.03
N MET A 162 2.06 18.79 4.49
CA MET A 162 0.91 19.31 5.24
C MET A 162 0.60 18.45 6.46
N GLU A 163 0.43 19.08 7.61
CA GLU A 163 0.09 18.40 8.86
C GLU A 163 -1.40 18.53 9.20
N LEU A 164 -2.04 17.41 9.55
CA LEU A 164 -3.43 17.36 10.00
C LEU A 164 -3.54 16.64 11.34
N GLU A 165 -4.35 17.19 12.24
CA GLU A 165 -4.78 16.49 13.46
C GLU A 165 -6.02 15.67 13.16
N VAL A 166 -5.90 14.35 13.31
CA VAL A 166 -6.94 13.41 12.90
C VAL A 166 -7.14 12.31 13.94
N LYS A 167 -8.29 11.65 13.87
CA LYS A 167 -8.57 10.42 14.61
C LYS A 167 -8.36 9.22 13.69
N LEU A 168 -7.57 8.24 14.13
CA LEU A 168 -7.39 6.96 13.44
C LEU A 168 -8.30 5.90 14.05
N LEU A 169 -8.79 4.97 13.23
CA LEU A 169 -9.44 3.73 13.65
C LEU A 169 -8.41 2.60 13.66
N LEU A 170 -7.90 2.25 14.84
CA LEU A 170 -6.79 1.31 15.00
C LEU A 170 -7.14 -0.13 14.62
N ASP A 171 -8.42 -0.50 14.73
CA ASP A 171 -8.90 -1.82 14.33
C ASP A 171 -8.57 -2.14 12.86
N THR A 172 -8.49 -1.13 12.00
CA THR A 172 -8.18 -1.30 10.58
C THR A 172 -6.71 -1.57 10.27
N LEU A 173 -5.79 -1.28 11.20
CA LEU A 173 -4.35 -1.47 11.00
C LEU A 173 -3.98 -2.93 10.77
N HIS A 174 -4.73 -3.85 11.39
CA HIS A 174 -4.42 -5.28 11.41
C HIS A 174 -5.41 -6.13 10.62
N THR A 175 -6.47 -5.54 10.06
CA THR A 175 -7.44 -6.33 9.28
C THR A 175 -6.84 -6.86 7.98
N GLU A 176 -7.21 -8.08 7.60
CA GLU A 176 -6.87 -8.63 6.29
C GLU A 176 -7.77 -8.06 5.18
N THR A 177 -8.92 -7.48 5.52
CA THR A 177 -9.77 -6.76 4.57
C THR A 177 -9.15 -5.41 4.19
N PRO A 178 -9.39 -4.88 2.97
CA PRO A 178 -8.81 -3.61 2.53
C PRO A 178 -9.17 -2.41 3.41
N ALA A 179 -10.36 -2.45 4.00
CA ALA A 179 -10.93 -1.45 4.89
C ALA A 179 -11.78 -2.17 5.97
N LEU A 180 -12.38 -1.43 6.88
CA LEU A 180 -13.28 -1.96 7.91
C LEU A 180 -14.40 -2.79 7.26
N PRO A 181 -14.61 -4.06 7.67
CA PRO A 181 -15.71 -4.90 7.19
C PRO A 181 -17.07 -4.23 7.37
N LYS A 182 -18.03 -4.59 6.50
CA LYS A 182 -19.36 -3.97 6.50
C LYS A 182 -20.06 -4.11 7.85
N GLU A 183 -20.01 -5.29 8.45
CA GLU A 183 -20.67 -5.59 9.72
C GLU A 183 -20.13 -4.71 10.85
N LEU A 184 -18.81 -4.46 10.85
CA LEU A 184 -18.17 -3.57 11.80
C LEU A 184 -18.43 -2.10 11.49
N ASN A 185 -18.56 -1.74 10.21
CA ASN A 185 -18.94 -0.39 9.81
C ASN A 185 -20.37 -0.05 10.25
N ASP A 186 -21.31 -0.99 10.06
CA ASP A 186 -22.69 -0.88 10.51
C ASP A 186 -22.75 -0.77 12.04
N LYS A 187 -21.97 -1.58 12.76
CA LYS A 187 -21.84 -1.47 14.23
C LYS A 187 -21.36 -0.08 14.65
N LEU A 188 -20.27 0.42 14.06
CA LEU A 188 -19.75 1.76 14.37
C LEU A 188 -20.80 2.85 14.11
N PHE A 189 -21.49 2.76 12.97
CA PHE A 189 -22.56 3.69 12.61
C PHE A 189 -23.68 3.70 13.65
N TYR A 190 -24.22 2.55 14.04
CA TYR A 190 -25.33 2.48 14.99
C TYR A 190 -24.91 2.91 16.39
N SER A 191 -23.72 2.52 16.85
CA SER A 191 -23.21 2.91 18.16
C SER A 191 -22.94 4.41 18.27
N VAL A 192 -22.40 5.05 17.22
CA VAL A 192 -22.25 6.52 17.22
C VAL A 192 -23.61 7.22 17.10
N LEU A 193 -24.57 6.64 16.38
CA LEU A 193 -25.92 7.20 16.26
C LEU A 193 -26.67 7.25 17.60
N GLU A 194 -26.38 6.34 18.53
CA GLU A 194 -26.98 6.29 19.87
C GLU A 194 -26.65 7.53 20.72
N ASP A 195 -25.48 8.14 20.53
CA ASP A 195 -25.09 9.38 21.24
C ASP A 195 -25.99 10.58 20.89
N TYR A 196 -26.75 10.47 19.80
CA TYR A 196 -27.66 11.50 19.30
C TYR A 196 -29.14 11.07 19.41
N ALA A 197 -29.46 10.10 20.28
CA ALA A 197 -30.80 9.55 20.44
C ALA A 197 -31.84 10.58 20.92
N ASP A 198 -31.41 11.64 21.60
CA ASP A 198 -32.21 12.78 22.05
C ASP A 198 -32.78 13.61 20.88
N ILE A 199 -32.13 13.58 19.72
CA ILE A 199 -32.58 14.30 18.53
C ILE A 199 -33.71 13.51 17.85
N THR A 200 -34.94 13.97 18.07
CA THR A 200 -36.17 13.35 17.53
C THR A 200 -36.27 13.44 16.01
N VAL A 201 -35.76 14.53 15.42
CA VAL A 201 -35.78 14.74 13.97
C VAL A 201 -34.68 13.91 13.30
N LYS A 202 -35.07 12.81 12.64
CA LYS A 202 -34.14 11.86 11.98
C LYS A 202 -33.09 12.53 11.09
N ARG A 203 -33.48 13.58 10.33
CA ARG A 203 -32.57 14.31 9.43
C ARG A 203 -31.45 15.02 10.20
N GLU A 204 -31.78 15.72 11.28
CA GLU A 204 -30.80 16.44 12.11
C GLU A 204 -29.91 15.46 12.88
N ARG A 205 -30.48 14.36 13.38
CA ARG A 205 -29.73 13.28 14.00
C ARG A 205 -28.68 12.68 13.06
N MET A 206 -29.10 12.39 11.82
CA MET A 206 -28.20 11.87 10.78
C MET A 206 -27.11 12.87 10.42
N LYS A 207 -27.44 14.17 10.37
CA LYS A 207 -26.47 15.24 10.11
C LYS A 207 -25.39 15.30 11.19
N LYS A 208 -25.78 15.20 12.47
CA LYS A 208 -24.84 15.18 13.60
C LYS A 208 -23.93 13.96 13.57
N MET A 209 -24.49 12.76 13.41
CA MET A 209 -23.70 11.53 13.29
C MET A 209 -22.72 11.58 12.11
N LYS A 210 -23.13 12.10 10.94
CA LYS A 210 -22.23 12.24 9.78
C LYS A 210 -21.08 13.23 10.00
N ALA A 211 -21.21 14.14 10.96
CA ALA A 211 -20.18 15.07 11.37
C ALA A 211 -19.41 14.59 12.63
N ASP A 212 -19.63 13.34 13.05
CA ASP A 212 -18.99 12.80 14.25
C ASP A 212 -17.52 12.41 13.97
N PRO A 213 -16.55 12.84 14.78
CA PRO A 213 -15.14 12.49 14.59
C PRO A 213 -14.82 10.99 14.70
N HIS A 214 -15.58 10.19 15.45
CA HIS A 214 -15.40 8.74 15.55
C HIS A 214 -15.91 8.02 14.32
N TYR A 215 -17.07 8.45 13.79
CA TYR A 215 -17.58 7.91 12.52
C TYR A 215 -16.66 8.28 11.34
N ASN A 216 -16.09 9.49 11.37
CA ASN A 216 -15.14 9.98 10.37
C ASN A 216 -13.68 9.64 10.69
N ALA A 217 -13.39 8.74 11.63
CA ALA A 217 -12.02 8.32 11.89
C ALA A 217 -11.37 7.74 10.62
N LEU A 218 -10.12 8.12 10.35
CA LEU A 218 -9.37 7.59 9.21
C LEU A 218 -9.12 6.10 9.41
N GLN A 219 -9.41 5.34 8.35
CA GLN A 219 -9.03 3.94 8.26
C GLN A 219 -7.68 3.86 7.60
N VAL A 220 -6.73 3.18 8.24
CA VAL A 220 -5.32 3.20 7.85
C VAL A 220 -4.73 1.80 7.94
N LYS A 221 -3.69 1.57 7.13
CA LYS A 221 -2.80 0.41 7.23
C LYS A 221 -1.36 0.89 7.27
N TYR A 222 -0.44 0.08 7.76
CA TYR A 222 0.98 0.38 7.56
C TYR A 222 1.35 0.31 6.08
N ALA A 223 2.30 1.16 5.69
CA ALA A 223 2.67 1.37 4.29
C ALA A 223 4.09 0.91 3.93
N TYR A 224 4.78 0.16 4.81
CA TYR A 224 6.08 -0.44 4.47
C TYR A 224 5.94 -1.56 3.43
N ALA A 225 4.79 -2.24 3.48
CA ALA A 225 4.43 -3.29 2.56
C ALA A 225 2.97 -3.13 2.12
N VAL A 226 2.75 -3.29 0.81
CA VAL A 226 1.42 -3.15 0.21
C VAL A 226 1.15 -4.28 -0.78
N THR A 227 -0.12 -4.41 -1.16
CA THR A 227 -0.47 -5.30 -2.27
C THR A 227 -0.17 -4.62 -3.61
N CYS A 228 0.14 -5.38 -4.65
CA CYS A 228 0.40 -4.80 -5.98
C CYS A 228 -0.75 -3.91 -6.49
N HIS A 229 -2.01 -4.28 -6.22
CA HIS A 229 -3.18 -3.45 -6.54
C HIS A 229 -3.12 -2.06 -5.87
N LYS A 230 -2.60 -1.98 -4.64
CA LYS A 230 -2.40 -0.72 -3.91
C LYS A 230 -1.13 0.02 -4.31
N ALA A 231 -0.18 -0.67 -4.95
CA ALA A 231 1.01 -0.06 -5.53
C ALA A 231 0.76 0.54 -6.92
N GLN A 232 -0.40 0.30 -7.54
CA GLN A 232 -0.75 0.85 -8.86
C GLN A 232 -0.69 2.38 -8.82
N GLY A 233 0.04 2.97 -9.78
CA GLY A 233 0.27 4.42 -9.84
C GLY A 233 1.48 4.90 -9.02
N GLY A 234 1.86 4.20 -7.95
CA GLY A 234 3.05 4.53 -7.15
C GLY A 234 4.36 4.04 -7.77
N GLN A 235 5.46 4.71 -7.49
CA GLN A 235 6.80 4.33 -7.93
C GLN A 235 7.81 4.57 -6.81
N TRP A 236 8.78 3.68 -6.67
CA TRP A 236 9.78 3.71 -5.60
C TRP A 236 11.16 3.37 -6.15
N LYS A 237 12.21 4.00 -5.61
CA LYS A 237 13.60 3.64 -5.96
C LYS A 237 13.96 2.20 -5.63
N ARG A 238 13.44 1.65 -4.53
CA ARG A 238 13.74 0.28 -4.08
C ARG A 238 12.43 -0.48 -3.91
N VAL A 239 12.22 -1.53 -4.69
CA VAL A 239 11.03 -2.39 -4.57
C VAL A 239 11.45 -3.81 -4.25
N PHE A 240 10.91 -4.36 -3.18
CA PHE A 240 11.02 -5.78 -2.84
C PHE A 240 9.75 -6.48 -3.27
N LEU A 241 9.84 -7.40 -4.23
CA LEU A 241 8.71 -8.13 -4.76
C LEU A 241 8.66 -9.54 -4.18
N ASP A 242 7.60 -9.82 -3.41
CA ASP A 242 7.26 -11.15 -2.95
C ASP A 242 6.00 -11.65 -3.67
N GLN A 243 6.20 -12.55 -4.64
CA GLN A 243 5.10 -13.21 -5.35
C GLN A 243 4.37 -14.26 -4.51
N GLY A 244 4.97 -14.69 -3.41
CA GLY A 244 4.50 -15.80 -2.59
C GLY A 244 4.61 -17.14 -3.31
N TYR A 245 3.84 -18.10 -2.82
CA TYR A 245 3.78 -19.42 -3.45
C TYR A 245 3.00 -19.36 -4.77
N MET A 246 3.60 -19.91 -5.83
CA MET A 246 3.00 -20.02 -7.15
C MET A 246 2.77 -21.50 -7.49
N THR A 247 1.60 -21.83 -8.02
CA THR A 247 1.32 -23.13 -8.61
C THR A 247 0.99 -22.99 -10.08
N GLU A 248 1.07 -24.09 -10.83
CA GLU A 248 0.70 -24.10 -12.25
C GLU A 248 -0.75 -23.59 -12.48
N ASN A 249 -1.67 -23.91 -11.58
CA ASN A 249 -3.06 -23.43 -11.65
C ASN A 249 -3.21 -21.91 -11.48
N MET A 250 -2.18 -21.23 -10.97
CA MET A 250 -2.15 -19.77 -10.82
C MET A 250 -1.55 -19.06 -12.03
N LEU A 251 -1.11 -19.82 -13.05
CA LEU A 251 -0.61 -19.30 -14.31
C LEU A 251 -1.77 -18.80 -15.17
N THR A 252 -2.19 -17.57 -14.91
CA THR A 252 -3.31 -16.92 -15.59
C THR A 252 -2.88 -15.60 -16.22
N PRO A 253 -3.63 -15.03 -17.17
CA PRO A 253 -3.35 -13.70 -17.71
C PRO A 253 -3.17 -12.63 -16.62
N ASP A 254 -3.93 -12.74 -15.53
CA ASP A 254 -3.87 -11.82 -14.40
C ASP A 254 -2.55 -11.92 -13.62
N TYR A 255 -1.93 -13.10 -13.56
CA TYR A 255 -0.61 -13.26 -12.96
C TYR A 255 0.47 -12.50 -13.75
N PHE A 256 0.46 -12.59 -15.08
CA PHE A 256 1.42 -11.86 -15.91
C PHE A 256 1.22 -10.35 -15.81
N ARG A 257 -0.04 -9.88 -15.81
CA ARG A 257 -0.36 -8.46 -15.59
C ARG A 257 0.07 -8.00 -14.20
N TRP A 258 -0.10 -8.85 -13.18
CA TRP A 258 0.33 -8.57 -11.81
C TRP A 258 1.85 -8.44 -11.73
N LEU A 259 2.61 -9.35 -12.34
CA LEU A 259 4.07 -9.27 -12.43
C LEU A 259 4.52 -8.01 -13.16
N TYR A 260 3.96 -7.74 -14.33
CA TYR A 260 4.27 -6.54 -15.11
C TYR A 260 4.04 -5.25 -14.29
N THR A 261 2.89 -5.19 -13.61
CA THR A 261 2.56 -4.06 -12.74
C THR A 261 3.58 -3.92 -11.62
N ALA A 262 3.93 -5.04 -10.96
CA ALA A 262 4.87 -5.05 -9.83
C ALA A 262 6.29 -4.64 -10.23
N PHE A 263 6.80 -5.15 -11.37
CA PHE A 263 8.14 -4.84 -11.87
C PHE A 263 8.28 -3.35 -12.18
N THR A 264 7.26 -2.77 -12.83
CA THR A 264 7.25 -1.35 -13.21
C THR A 264 7.06 -0.37 -12.05
N ARG A 265 6.91 -0.87 -10.80
CA ARG A 265 6.92 0.00 -9.61
C ARG A 265 8.33 0.45 -9.24
N ALA A 266 9.35 -0.31 -9.62
CA ALA A 266 10.75 0.01 -9.33
C ALA A 266 11.30 1.03 -10.34
N THR A 267 11.90 2.10 -9.84
CA THR A 267 12.55 3.11 -10.69
C THR A 267 14.06 2.93 -10.80
N GLU A 268 14.68 2.31 -9.79
CA GLU A 268 16.14 2.10 -9.73
C GLU A 268 16.54 0.64 -9.47
N ILE A 269 16.02 -0.05 -8.44
CA ILE A 269 16.35 -1.46 -8.16
C ILE A 269 15.12 -2.27 -7.75
N LEU A 270 14.92 -3.42 -8.40
CA LEU A 270 13.94 -4.43 -8.07
C LEU A 270 14.62 -5.63 -7.39
N TYR A 271 14.18 -5.94 -6.16
CA TYR A 271 14.62 -7.11 -5.41
C TYR A 271 13.55 -8.20 -5.47
N LEU A 272 13.89 -9.37 -5.99
CA LEU A 272 13.02 -10.54 -6.03
C LEU A 272 13.23 -11.37 -4.76
N VAL A 273 12.21 -11.39 -3.89
CA VAL A 273 12.30 -12.03 -2.58
C VAL A 273 11.98 -13.52 -2.70
N ASN A 274 12.94 -14.37 -2.34
CA ASN A 274 12.81 -15.84 -2.37
C ASN A 274 12.28 -16.36 -3.73
N TRP A 275 12.73 -15.78 -4.83
CA TRP A 275 12.27 -16.21 -6.15
C TRP A 275 12.72 -17.66 -6.44
N PRO A 276 11.85 -18.52 -7.01
CA PRO A 276 12.22 -19.87 -7.40
C PRO A 276 13.32 -19.87 -8.47
N LYS A 277 14.33 -20.72 -8.32
CA LYS A 277 15.43 -20.83 -9.28
C LYS A 277 14.97 -21.28 -10.66
N GLU A 278 13.88 -22.05 -10.70
CA GLU A 278 13.25 -22.54 -11.92
C GLU A 278 12.56 -21.42 -12.72
N GLN A 279 12.38 -20.24 -12.11
CA GLN A 279 11.78 -19.05 -12.72
C GLN A 279 12.82 -17.93 -12.93
N THR A 280 14.12 -18.27 -12.94
CA THR A 280 15.20 -17.31 -13.16
C THR A 280 16.18 -17.81 -14.21
N GLU A 281 16.69 -16.88 -15.01
CA GLU A 281 17.79 -17.09 -15.97
C GLU A 281 18.87 -15.99 -15.91
#